data_AF-A0A7C3MRW9-F1
#
_entry.id   AF-A0A7C3MRW9-F1
#
_cell.length_a   1.000
_cell.length_b   1.000
_cell.length_c   1.000
_cell.angle_alpha   90.00
_cell.angle_beta   90.00
_cell.angle_gamma   90.00
#
_symmetry.space_group_name_H-M   'P 1'
#
loop_
_entity.id
_entity.type
_entity.pdbx_description
1 polymer ?
#
loop_
_entity_poly.entity_id
_entity_poly.type
_entity_poly.pdbx_seq_one_letter_code
_entity_poly.pdbx_strand_id
1 'polypeptide(L)'
;MSKIGNFFRRVFGLVDEEEDFSDLDPDRKGRKGIFPVYSKDRETVTVFIYGLNNYDEVRKVIDEVKAGKIVVVNFEAADKSEAIRALDFVSGAVYALEGSLQKVGDYVFLAVPKGVAVEEKTQQDLYPPDHSKNIIL
;
A
#
# COMPACT_ATOMS: atom_id res chain seq x y z
N MET A 1 -13.76 16.44 -5.97
CA MET A 1 -12.52 16.56 -5.17
C MET A 1 -12.11 15.17 -4.71
N SER A 2 -10.86 14.79 -4.89
CA SER A 2 -10.42 13.39 -4.81
C SER A 2 -10.38 12.88 -3.37
N LYS A 3 -11.09 11.77 -3.10
CA LYS A 3 -11.11 11.10 -1.78
C LYS A 3 -9.72 10.68 -1.29
N ILE A 4 -8.77 10.51 -2.22
CA ILE A 4 -7.36 10.19 -1.93
C ILE A 4 -6.62 11.35 -1.24
N GLY A 5 -6.89 12.60 -1.63
CA GLY A 5 -6.22 13.76 -1.01
C GLY A 5 -6.60 13.92 0.47
N ASN A 6 -7.86 13.63 0.81
CA ASN A 6 -8.35 13.64 2.19
C ASN A 6 -7.83 12.43 2.99
N PHE A 7 -7.72 11.27 2.35
CA PHE A 7 -7.09 10.08 2.94
C PHE A 7 -5.61 10.34 3.26
N PHE A 8 -4.86 10.98 2.36
CA PHE A 8 -3.44 11.27 2.56
C PHE A 8 -3.21 12.27 3.70
N ARG A 9 -4.00 13.35 3.80
CA ARG A 9 -3.89 14.28 4.94
C ARG A 9 -4.09 13.57 6.27
N ARG A 10 -5.00 12.59 6.34
CA ARG A 10 -5.21 11.75 7.53
C ARG A 10 -4.01 10.83 7.80
N VAL A 11 -3.46 10.23 6.74
CA VAL A 11 -2.31 9.31 6.80
C VAL A 11 -1.01 9.98 7.26
N PHE A 12 -0.83 11.27 6.96
CA PHE A 12 0.33 12.09 7.36
C PHE A 12 0.08 12.96 8.59
N GLY A 13 -1.07 12.83 9.25
CA GLY A 13 -1.39 13.57 10.47
C GLY A 13 -1.57 15.08 10.28
N LEU A 14 -2.14 15.49 9.14
CA LEU A 14 -2.21 16.90 8.71
C LEU A 14 -3.61 17.52 8.79
N VAL A 15 -4.54 16.84 9.46
CA VAL A 15 -5.87 17.37 9.73
C VAL A 15 -5.89 17.73 11.21
N ASP A 16 -5.97 19.03 11.52
CA ASP A 16 -6.36 19.49 12.85
C ASP A 16 -7.75 18.91 13.18
N GLU A 17 -7.98 18.54 14.44
CA GLU A 17 -9.05 17.65 14.96
C GLU A 17 -10.53 18.02 14.69
N GLU A 18 -10.88 18.92 13.76
CA GLU A 18 -12.25 19.44 13.59
C GLU A 18 -12.96 19.03 12.29
N GLU A 19 -12.93 17.75 11.90
CA GLU A 19 -13.84 17.25 10.87
C GLU A 19 -14.57 15.98 11.36
N ASP A 20 -15.75 16.19 11.95
CA ASP A 20 -16.72 15.16 12.33
C ASP A 20 -17.26 14.44 11.08
N PHE A 21 -17.01 13.13 10.97
CA PHE A 21 -17.52 12.31 9.88
C PHE A 21 -17.97 10.95 10.42
N SER A 22 -19.20 10.90 10.90
CA SER A 22 -20.07 9.73 10.76
C SER A 22 -20.23 9.40 9.27
N ASP A 23 -20.33 8.10 8.92
CA ASP A 23 -20.70 7.55 7.60
C ASP A 23 -19.57 6.98 6.74
N LEU A 24 -18.83 6.00 7.27
CA LEU A 24 -18.18 5.00 6.42
C LEU A 24 -18.68 3.60 6.79
N ASP A 25 -19.68 3.17 6.03
CA ASP A 25 -20.34 1.85 6.09
C ASP A 25 -19.34 0.72 5.75
N PRO A 26 -19.12 -0.27 6.64
CA PRO A 26 -18.13 -1.32 6.46
C PRO A 26 -18.61 -2.54 5.64
N ASP A 27 -19.82 -2.57 5.09
CA ASP A 27 -20.35 -3.79 4.47
C ASP A 27 -20.29 -3.83 2.93
N ARG A 28 -19.28 -4.52 2.38
CA ARG A 28 -19.40 -5.20 1.09
C ARG A 28 -18.68 -6.55 1.09
N LYS A 29 -19.42 -7.60 1.45
CA LYS A 29 -19.05 -9.03 1.36
C LYS A 29 -19.13 -9.62 -0.06
N GLY A 30 -18.14 -10.47 -0.39
CA GLY A 30 -18.27 -11.68 -1.25
C GLY A 30 -17.55 -11.62 -2.62
N ARG A 31 -16.84 -12.65 -3.13
CA ARG A 31 -16.62 -14.07 -2.76
C ARG A 31 -15.33 -14.63 -3.41
N LYS A 32 -14.70 -15.58 -2.69
CA LYS A 32 -13.97 -16.84 -3.03
C LYS A 32 -13.32 -17.04 -4.42
N GLY A 33 -12.05 -17.46 -4.36
CA GLY A 33 -11.42 -18.39 -5.32
C GLY A 33 -9.89 -18.41 -5.22
N ILE A 34 -9.32 -19.23 -4.33
CA ILE A 34 -7.86 -19.44 -4.24
C ILE A 34 -7.50 -20.57 -5.22
N PHE A 35 -6.64 -20.27 -6.20
CA PHE A 35 -5.95 -21.27 -7.01
C PHE A 35 -4.46 -21.24 -6.63
N PRO A 36 -3.86 -22.36 -6.19
CA PRO A 36 -2.42 -22.41 -5.99
C PRO A 36 -1.73 -22.40 -7.36
N VAL A 37 -1.01 -21.32 -7.68
CA VAL A 37 -0.07 -21.27 -8.80
C VAL A 37 1.28 -21.76 -8.27
N TYR A 38 1.61 -23.02 -8.58
CA TYR A 38 2.97 -23.52 -8.44
C TYR A 38 3.76 -23.15 -9.69
N SER A 39 4.48 -22.04 -9.65
CA SER A 39 5.51 -21.75 -10.65
C SER A 39 6.73 -22.63 -10.33
N LYS A 40 7.09 -23.49 -11.29
CA LYS A 40 8.13 -24.52 -11.17
C LYS A 40 9.56 -23.98 -11.26
N ASP A 41 9.72 -22.66 -11.27
CA ASP A 41 11.02 -22.01 -11.23
C ASP A 41 11.04 -21.07 -10.02
N ARG A 42 11.99 -21.29 -9.10
CA ARG A 42 12.24 -20.36 -7.99
C ARG A 42 12.92 -19.10 -8.54
N GLU A 43 12.19 -18.34 -9.34
CA GLU A 43 12.60 -17.01 -9.76
C GLU A 43 12.63 -16.11 -8.52
N THR A 44 13.76 -15.45 -8.30
CA THR A 44 13.91 -14.54 -7.18
C THR A 44 13.06 -13.30 -7.42
N VAL A 45 12.11 -13.03 -6.54
CA VAL A 45 11.36 -11.76 -6.57
C VAL A 45 12.31 -10.63 -6.20
N THR A 46 12.52 -9.70 -7.12
CA THR A 46 13.35 -8.51 -6.89
C THR A 46 12.47 -7.32 -6.54
N VAL A 47 12.80 -6.63 -5.46
CA VAL A 47 12.12 -5.40 -5.01
C VAL A 47 13.06 -4.22 -5.21
N PHE A 48 12.58 -3.17 -5.84
CA PHE A 48 13.35 -1.94 -6.07
C PHE A 48 13.01 -0.90 -5.02
N ILE A 49 13.98 -0.12 -4.56
CA ILE A 49 13.76 0.95 -3.57
C ILE A 49 14.20 2.26 -4.21
N TYR A 50 13.29 3.24 -4.23
CA TYR A 50 13.56 4.59 -4.70
C TYR A 50 13.26 5.60 -3.59
N GLY A 51 14.25 6.41 -3.26
CA GLY A 51 14.02 7.66 -2.52
C GLY A 51 13.61 8.75 -3.51
N LEU A 52 12.53 9.45 -3.22
CA LEU A 52 12.03 10.56 -4.05
C LEU A 52 12.54 11.88 -3.47
N ASN A 53 13.61 12.38 -4.06
CA ASN A 53 14.16 13.71 -3.83
C ASN A 53 13.71 14.70 -4.91
N ASN A 54 13.25 14.19 -6.07
CA ASN A 54 12.77 15.00 -7.18
C ASN A 54 11.66 14.28 -7.96
N TYR A 55 10.93 15.05 -8.78
CA TYR A 55 9.79 14.53 -9.53
C TYR A 55 10.17 13.60 -10.69
N ASP A 56 11.42 13.60 -11.17
CA ASP A 56 11.85 12.70 -12.24
C ASP A 56 11.99 11.26 -11.76
N GLU A 57 12.33 11.05 -10.48
CA GLU A 57 12.36 9.72 -9.87
C GLU A 57 10.96 9.10 -9.79
N VAL A 58 9.91 9.93 -9.66
CA VAL A 58 8.53 9.48 -9.68
C VAL A 58 8.19 8.77 -11.00
N ARG A 59 8.66 9.31 -12.13
CA ARG A 59 8.44 8.69 -13.45
C ARG A 59 9.11 7.32 -13.54
N LYS A 60 10.33 7.20 -13.03
CA LYS A 60 11.07 5.92 -12.99
C LYS A 60 10.30 4.86 -12.19
N VAL A 61 9.73 5.23 -11.05
CA VAL A 61 8.87 4.32 -10.26
C VAL A 61 7.72 3.78 -11.12
N ILE A 62 7.04 4.64 -11.89
CA ILE A 62 5.93 4.21 -12.75
C ILE A 62 6.39 3.29 -13.88
N ASP A 63 7.53 3.59 -14.50
CA ASP A 63 8.08 2.74 -15.55
C ASP A 63 8.44 1.34 -15.02
N GLU A 64 8.98 1.24 -13.80
CA GLU A 64 9.29 -0.03 -13.16
C GLU A 64 8.03 -0.84 -12.81
N VAL A 65 7.00 -0.18 -12.27
CA VAL A 65 5.71 -0.83 -12.00
C VAL A 65 5.06 -1.30 -13.30
N LYS A 66 5.11 -0.49 -14.36
CA LYS A 66 4.62 -0.86 -15.70
C LYS A 66 5.37 -2.05 -16.28
N ALA A 67 6.66 -2.21 -15.95
CA ALA A 67 7.46 -3.38 -16.32
C ALA A 67 7.19 -4.62 -15.45
N GLY A 68 6.20 -4.57 -14.55
CA GLY A 68 5.82 -5.69 -13.70
C GLY A 68 6.70 -5.87 -12.47
N LYS A 69 7.45 -4.83 -12.05
CA LYS A 69 8.34 -4.89 -10.89
C LYS A 69 7.68 -4.28 -9.64
N ILE A 70 8.00 -4.85 -8.48
CA ILE A 70 7.55 -4.33 -7.18
C ILE A 70 8.50 -3.22 -6.74
N VAL A 71 7.95 -2.09 -6.29
CA VAL A 71 8.75 -0.90 -5.96
C VAL A 71 8.36 -0.35 -4.59
N VAL A 72 9.35 -0.18 -3.72
CA VAL A 72 9.25 0.62 -2.50
C VAL A 72 9.62 2.06 -2.84
N VAL A 73 8.78 2.99 -2.42
CA VAL A 73 8.90 4.42 -2.66
C VAL A 73 9.02 5.11 -1.32
N ASN A 74 10.16 5.74 -1.07
CA ASN A 74 10.44 6.50 0.15
C ASN A 74 10.36 8.01 -0.15
N PHE A 75 9.48 8.71 0.55
CA PHE A 75 9.25 10.15 0.43
C PHE A 75 9.85 10.98 1.59
N GLU A 76 10.65 10.39 2.49
CA GLU A 76 11.20 11.06 3.69
C GLU A 76 12.03 12.30 3.36
N ALA A 77 12.73 12.29 2.22
CA ALA A 77 13.56 13.40 1.78
C ALA A 77 12.81 14.47 0.97
N ALA A 78 11.57 14.19 0.55
CA ALA A 78 10.74 15.16 -0.14
C ALA A 78 10.09 16.12 0.85
N ASP A 79 10.02 17.40 0.50
CA ASP A 79 9.19 18.33 1.23
C ASP A 79 7.73 17.87 1.18
N LYS A 80 7.00 18.10 2.28
CA LYS A 80 5.61 17.69 2.47
C LYS A 80 4.70 18.00 1.26
N SER A 81 4.84 19.18 0.67
CA SER A 81 4.01 19.58 -0.50
C SER A 81 4.37 18.82 -1.78
N GLU A 82 5.63 18.41 -1.92
CA GLU A 82 6.10 17.59 -3.04
C GLU A 82 5.71 16.14 -2.85
N ALA A 83 5.87 15.60 -1.64
CA ALA A 83 5.45 14.25 -1.28
C ALA A 83 3.95 14.03 -1.57
N ILE A 84 3.08 14.99 -1.24
CA ILE A 84 1.64 14.94 -1.56
C ILE A 84 1.42 14.83 -3.08
N ARG A 85 2.00 15.74 -3.86
CA ARG A 85 1.82 15.78 -5.32
C ARG A 85 2.39 14.54 -6.00
N ALA A 86 3.54 14.07 -5.53
CA ALA A 86 4.19 12.87 -6.02
C ALA A 86 3.36 11.63 -5.69
N LEU A 87 2.82 11.49 -4.46
CA LEU A 87 1.95 10.35 -4.15
C LEU A 87 0.64 10.39 -4.96
N ASP A 88 -0.01 11.55 -5.10
CA ASP A 88 -1.21 11.67 -5.93
C ASP A 88 -0.95 11.19 -7.36
N PHE A 89 0.21 11.56 -7.92
CA PHE A 89 0.62 11.08 -9.22
C PHE A 89 0.90 9.58 -9.25
N VAL A 90 1.65 9.05 -8.27
CA VAL A 90 1.98 7.62 -8.20
C VAL A 90 0.72 6.79 -8.05
N SER A 91 -0.16 7.15 -7.11
CA SER A 91 -1.42 6.45 -6.87
C SER A 91 -2.33 6.47 -8.10
N GLY A 92 -2.45 7.62 -8.79
CA GLY A 92 -3.22 7.72 -10.02
C GLY A 92 -2.67 6.84 -11.15
N ALA A 93 -1.34 6.82 -11.32
CA ALA A 93 -0.68 6.01 -12.34
C ALA A 93 -0.76 4.51 -12.03
N VAL A 94 -0.47 4.10 -10.79
CA VAL A 94 -0.58 2.71 -10.33
C VAL A 94 -2.01 2.21 -10.44
N TYR A 95 -3.00 3.03 -10.09
CA TYR A 95 -4.42 2.70 -10.28
C TYR A 95 -4.76 2.48 -11.76
N ALA A 96 -4.29 3.35 -12.66
CA ALA A 96 -4.49 3.21 -14.10
C ALA A 96 -3.81 1.95 -14.68
N LEU A 97 -2.74 1.47 -14.05
CA LEU A 97 -2.04 0.22 -14.39
C LEU A 97 -2.68 -1.03 -13.74
N GLU A 98 -3.84 -0.87 -13.08
CA GLU A 98 -4.50 -1.93 -12.30
C GLU A 98 -3.60 -2.55 -11.21
N GLY A 99 -2.63 -1.77 -10.73
CA GLY A 99 -1.79 -2.12 -9.59
C GLY A 99 -2.40 -1.68 -8.26
N SER A 100 -1.67 -1.89 -7.18
CA SER A 100 -2.02 -1.40 -5.85
C SER A 100 -0.87 -0.61 -5.21
N LEU A 101 -1.22 0.40 -4.42
CA LEU A 101 -0.27 1.19 -3.65
C LEU A 101 -0.61 1.03 -2.17
N GLN A 102 0.34 0.59 -1.35
CA GLN A 102 0.13 0.27 0.07
C GLN A 102 1.08 1.10 0.93
N LYS A 103 0.58 1.71 2.01
CA LYS A 103 1.45 2.36 2.99
C LYS A 103 2.12 1.29 3.84
N VAL A 104 3.44 1.33 3.95
CA VAL A 104 4.23 0.39 4.77
C VAL A 104 5.08 1.09 5.84
N GLY A 105 5.06 2.43 5.86
CA GLY A 105 5.68 3.30 6.86
C GLY A 105 5.23 4.74 6.65
N ASP A 106 5.63 5.68 7.52
CA ASP A 106 5.10 7.05 7.50
C ASP A 106 5.26 7.77 6.17
N TYR A 107 6.41 7.62 5.54
CA TYR A 107 6.72 8.16 4.21
C TYR A 107 7.09 7.06 3.22
N VAL A 108 6.75 5.80 3.52
CA VAL A 108 7.19 4.64 2.73
C VAL A 108 5.99 3.89 2.19
N PHE A 109 5.97 3.70 0.87
CA PHE A 109 4.87 3.06 0.15
C PHE A 109 5.38 1.93 -0.73
N LEU A 110 4.58 0.88 -0.85
CA LEU A 110 4.82 -0.24 -1.74
C LEU A 110 3.90 -0.13 -2.96
N ALA A 111 4.46 0.13 -4.12
CA ALA A 111 3.79 0.07 -5.41
C ALA A 111 3.92 -1.34 -5.98
N VAL A 112 2.77 -1.96 -6.21
CA VAL A 112 2.63 -3.37 -6.58
C VAL A 112 1.94 -3.45 -7.94
N PRO A 113 2.54 -4.10 -8.95
CA PRO A 113 1.94 -4.23 -10.27
C PRO A 113 0.78 -5.23 -10.26
N LYS A 114 -0.03 -5.21 -11.34
CA LYS A 114 -1.13 -6.16 -11.54
C LYS A 114 -0.63 -7.61 -11.46
N GLY A 115 -1.39 -8.45 -10.76
CA GLY A 115 -1.13 -9.90 -10.67
C GLY A 115 -0.17 -10.31 -9.55
N VAL A 116 0.36 -9.36 -8.77
CA VAL A 116 1.13 -9.64 -7.56
C VAL A 116 0.24 -9.46 -6.33
N ALA A 117 0.19 -10.49 -5.48
CA ALA A 117 -0.51 -10.45 -4.20
C ALA A 117 0.45 -10.06 -3.07
N VAL A 118 0.01 -9.18 -2.18
CA VAL A 118 0.74 -8.80 -0.96
C VAL A 118 -0.21 -8.98 0.21
N GLU A 119 0.27 -9.68 1.25
CA GLU A 119 -0.47 -9.91 2.50
C GLU A 119 0.24 -9.20 3.64
N GLU A 120 -0.47 -8.33 4.35
CA GLU A 120 -0.02 -7.77 5.61
C GLU A 120 -0.47 -8.72 6.73
N LYS A 121 0.48 -9.20 7.55
CA LYS A 121 0.18 -10.04 8.71
C LYS A 121 0.30 -9.22 9.98
N THR A 122 -0.75 -9.25 10.79
CA THR A 122 -0.75 -8.60 12.10
C THR A 122 -0.07 -9.50 13.13
N GLN A 123 0.39 -8.94 14.26
CA GLN A 123 0.90 -9.75 15.38
C GLN A 123 -0.08 -10.84 15.84
N GLN A 124 -1.38 -10.59 15.74
CA GLN A 124 -2.43 -11.55 16.06
C GLN A 124 -2.47 -12.75 15.08
N ASP A 125 -2.07 -12.56 13.83
CA ASP A 125 -2.00 -13.63 12.82
C ASP A 125 -0.73 -14.48 13.00
N LEU A 126 0.34 -13.87 13.53
CA LEU A 126 1.60 -14.55 13.83
C LEU A 126 1.53 -15.33 15.15
N TYR A 127 0.73 -14.85 16.10
CA TYR A 127 0.49 -15.46 17.40
C TYR A 127 -1.01 -15.55 17.67
N PRO A 128 -1.73 -16.49 17.04
CA PRO A 128 -3.15 -16.67 17.28
C PRO A 128 -3.37 -16.98 18.78
N PRO A 129 -4.39 -16.38 19.41
CA PRO A 129 -4.65 -16.59 20.83
C PRO A 129 -4.83 -18.08 21.12
N ASP A 130 -4.03 -18.57 22.06
CA ASP A 130 -4.09 -19.96 22.51
C ASP A 130 -5.40 -20.21 23.29
N HIS A 131 -6.42 -20.72 22.59
CA HIS A 131 -7.71 -21.05 23.18
C HIS A 131 -7.69 -22.34 24.03
N SER A 132 -6.54 -23.02 24.17
CA SER A 132 -6.45 -24.27 24.94
C SER A 132 -6.53 -24.08 26.46
N LYS A 133 -6.46 -22.84 26.97
CA LYS A 133 -6.46 -22.53 28.41
C LYS A 133 -7.83 -22.24 29.04
N ASN A 134 -8.92 -22.34 28.29
CA ASN A 134 -10.28 -22.06 28.81
C ASN A 134 -11.09 -23.30 29.20
N ILE A 135 -10.47 -24.48 29.35
CA ILE A 135 -11.11 -25.60 30.05
C ILE A 135 -10.78 -25.46 31.54
N ILE A 136 -11.56 -24.64 32.23
CA ILE A 136 -11.66 -24.70 33.69
C ILE A 136 -12.50 -25.95 34.00
N LEU A 137 -11.87 -26.96 34.60
CA LEU A 137 -12.54 -28.13 35.21
C LEU A 137 -13.29 -27.73 36.48
#